data_AF-W6PB77-F1
#
_entry.id   AF-W6PB77-F1
#
_cell.length_a   1.000
_cell.length_b   1.000
_cell.length_c   1.000
_cell.angle_alpha   90.00
_cell.angle_beta   90.00
_cell.angle_gamma   90.00
#
_symmetry.space_group_name_H-M   'P 1'
#
loop_
_entity.id
_entity.type
_entity.pdbx_description
1 polymer ?
#
loop_
_entity_poly.entity_id
_entity_poly.type
_entity_poly.pdbx_seq_one_letter_code
_entity_poly.pdbx_strand_id
1 'polypeptide(L)' 'MNRQLIEETYEMRKLNISEKIKSFDCGDTDLNDFILNESFLYREEVGKVC' A
#
# COMPACT_ATOMS: atom_id res chain seq x y z
N MET A 1 8.82 13.25 13.69
CA MET A 1 7.42 12.79 13.67
C MET A 1 7.19 11.98 14.94
N ASN A 2 6.15 12.29 15.73
CA ASN A 2 5.90 11.61 17.01
C ASN A 2 5.11 10.32 16.78
N ARG A 3 5.66 9.18 17.22
CA ARG A 3 5.05 7.85 17.00
C ARG A 3 3.62 7.73 17.56
N GLN A 4 3.37 8.37 18.71
CA GLN A 4 2.03 8.43 19.35
C GLN A 4 0.99 9.15 18.47
N LEU A 5 1.38 10.22 17.79
CA LEU A 5 0.48 10.95 16.90
C LEU A 5 0.05 10.09 15.70
N ILE A 6 0.95 9.25 15.19
CA ILE A 6 0.65 8.38 14.05
C ILE A 6 -0.40 7.35 14.44
N GLU A 7 -0.25 6.73 15.63
CA GLU A 7 -1.18 5.72 16.14
C GLU A 7 -2.57 6.30 16.48
N GLU A 8 -2.64 7.58 16.87
CA GLU A 8 -3.92 8.26 17.17
C GLU A 8 -4.62 8.82 15.92
N THR A 9 -3.87 9.20 14.88
CA THR A 9 -4.44 9.90 13.71
C THR A 9 -4.55 9.04 12.45
N TYR A 10 -3.83 7.92 12.38
CA TYR A 10 -3.82 7.05 11.21
C TYR A 10 -4.23 5.62 11.58
N GLU A 11 -5.14 5.06 10.79
CA GLU A 11 -5.54 3.67 10.90
C GLU A 11 -4.77 2.81 9.89
N MET A 12 -4.21 1.69 10.36
CA MET A 12 -3.65 0.67 9.49
C MET A 12 -4.73 -0.33 9.08
N ARG A 13 -5.04 -0.40 7.79
CA ARG A 13 -5.98 -1.39 7.25
C ARG A 13 -5.47 -2.02 5.96
N LYS A 14 -5.97 -3.21 5.64
CA LYS A 14 -5.72 -3.86 4.35
C LYS A 14 -6.50 -3.13 3.25
N LEU A 15 -5.87 -2.97 2.09
CA LEU A 15 -6.54 -2.45 0.89
C LEU A 15 -7.49 -3.51 0.33
N ASN A 16 -8.67 -3.09 -0.09
CA ASN A 16 -9.60 -3.96 -0.80
C ASN A 16 -9.05 -4.28 -2.20
N ILE A 17 -9.50 -5.39 -2.79
CA ILE A 17 -9.03 -5.87 -4.11
C ILE A 17 -9.20 -4.79 -5.19
N SER A 18 -10.33 -4.08 -5.17
CA SER A 18 -10.67 -3.00 -6.11
C SER A 18 -10.05 -1.63 -5.75
N GLU A 19 -9.36 -1.53 -4.62
CA GLU A 19 -8.88 -0.25 -4.12
C GLU A 19 -7.46 0.05 -4.60
N LYS A 20 -7.29 1.15 -5.33
CA LYS A 20 -6.00 1.63 -5.81
C LYS A 20 -5.60 2.92 -5.10
N ILE A 21 -4.30 3.03 -4.80
CA ILE A 21 -3.73 4.25 -4.26
C ILE A 21 -3.60 5.26 -5.42
N LYS A 22 -4.09 6.48 -5.23
CA LYS A 22 -4.08 7.52 -6.27
C LYS A 22 -2.80 8.33 -6.31
N SER A 23 -2.17 8.49 -5.15
CA SER A 23 -0.96 9.30 -4.98
C SER A 23 -0.14 8.74 -3.83
N PHE A 24 1.12 8.44 -4.10
CA PHE A 24 2.10 8.03 -3.12
C PHE A 24 3.45 8.51 -3.61
N ASP A 25 4.21 9.18 -2.74
CA ASP A 25 5.57 9.59 -3.03
C ASP A 25 6.41 9.50 -1.76
N CYS A 26 7.35 8.56 -1.74
CA CYS A 26 8.34 8.42 -0.67
C CYS A 26 9.75 8.85 -1.09
N GLY A 27 9.92 9.46 -2.26
CA GLY A 27 11.22 9.84 -2.84
C GLY A 27 11.96 8.68 -3.51
N ASP A 28 11.42 7.47 -3.48
CA ASP A 28 11.92 6.30 -4.21
C ASP A 28 11.02 6.03 -5.41
N THR A 29 11.59 6.17 -6.62
CA THR A 29 10.84 6.01 -7.87
C THR A 29 10.36 4.57 -8.07
N ASP A 30 11.18 3.58 -7.71
CA ASP A 30 10.87 2.16 -7.88
C ASP A 30 9.72 1.76 -6.95
N LEU A 31 9.81 2.20 -5.69
CA LEU A 31 8.76 1.91 -4.70
C LEU A 31 7.44 2.64 -5.02
N ASN A 32 7.51 3.88 -5.49
CA ASN A 32 6.33 4.63 -5.91
C ASN A 32 5.63 3.94 -7.09
N ASP A 33 6.39 3.49 -8.09
CA ASP A 33 5.84 2.81 -9.25
C ASP A 33 5.22 1.46 -8.86
N PHE A 34 5.91 0.70 -8.01
CA PHE A 34 5.39 -0.55 -7.46
C PHE A 34 4.04 -0.32 -6.75
N ILE A 35 3.95 0.63 -5.83
CA ILE A 35 2.74 0.85 -5.02
C ILE A 35 1.56 1.30 -5.91
N LEU A 36 1.81 2.20 -6.86
CA LEU A 36 0.77 2.81 -7.70
C LEU A 36 0.32 1.90 -8.84
N ASN A 37 1.26 1.22 -9.50
CA ASN A 37 1.03 0.54 -10.77
C ASN A 37 1.19 -0.97 -10.73
N GLU A 38 1.96 -1.55 -9.81
CA GLU A 38 2.26 -2.99 -9.84
C GLU A 38 1.63 -3.76 -8.67
N SER A 39 1.37 -3.09 -7.55
CA SER A 39 0.99 -3.74 -6.28
C SER A 39 -0.27 -4.59 -6.39
N PHE A 40 -1.17 -4.27 -7.33
CA PHE A 40 -2.40 -5.03 -7.54
C PHE A 40 -2.14 -6.41 -8.19
N LEU A 41 -1.08 -6.56 -8.99
CA LEU A 41 -0.73 -7.82 -9.64
C LEU A 41 -0.36 -8.88 -8.60
N TYR A 42 0.33 -8.47 -7.55
CA TYR A 42 0.78 -9.34 -6.47
C TYR A 42 -0.31 -9.66 -5.43
N ARG A 43 -1.46 -8.97 -5.45
CA ARG A 43 -2.55 -9.22 -4.48
C ARG A 43 -3.21 -10.58 -4.67
N GLU A 44 -3.27 -11.07 -5.91
CA GLU A 44 -3.84 -12.38 -6.24
C GLU A 44 -2.83 -13.52 -6.07
N GLU A 45 -1.53 -13.25 -6.25
CA GLU A 45 -0.46 -14.25 -6.18
C GLU A 45 -0.35 -14.88 -4.77
N VAL A 46 -0.53 -14.08 -3.71
CA VAL A 46 -0.54 -14.58 -2.32
C VAL A 46 -1.86 -15.27 -1.91
N GLY A 47 -2.87 -15.29 -2.77
CA GLY A 47 -4.16 -15.96 -2.54
C GLY A 47 -4.28 -17.35 -3.19
N LYS A 48 -3.35 -17.73 -4.08
CA LYS A 48 -3.30 -19.05 -4.71
C LYS A 48 -2.31 -19.96 -3.97
N VAL A 49 -2.62 -20.27 -2.71
CA VAL A 49 -2.15 -21.53 -2.11
C VAL A 49 -3.15 -22.59 -2.55
N CYS A 50 -2.78 -23.35 -3.57
CA CYS A 50 -3.40 -24.65 -3.84
C CYS A 50 -3.13 -25.62 -2.69
#